data_AF-A0A919WVU6-F1
#
_entry.id   AF-A0A919WVU6-F1
#
_cell.length_a   1.000
_cell.length_b   1.000
_cell.length_c   1.000
_cell.angle_alpha   90.00
_cell.angle_beta   90.00
_cell.angle_gamma   90.00
#
_symmetry.space_group_name_H-M   'P 1'
#
loop_
_entity.id
_entity.type
_entity.pdbx_description
1 polymer ?
#
loop_
_entity_poly.entity_id
_entity_poly.type
_entity_poly.pdbx_seq_one_letter_code
_entity_poly.pdbx_strand_id
1 'polypeptide(L)' 'MPKGKEGTLTDQQAADLAAFILTQKRPVADQKVGDYNLDPDLDYITKDRRGKIRKGEFDWTELDVVEE' A
#
# COMPACT_ATOMS: atom_id res chain seq x y z
N MET A 1 -8.78 11.74 6.59
CA MET A 1 -8.33 13.12 6.87
C MET A 1 -9.37 14.08 6.32
N PRO A 2 -9.67 15.23 6.96
CA PRO A 2 -10.64 16.18 6.43
C PRO A 2 -10.11 16.80 5.12
N LYS A 3 -10.85 16.61 4.01
CA LYS A 3 -10.46 17.08 2.68
C LYS A 3 -10.38 18.61 2.64
N GLY A 4 -9.29 19.15 2.11
CA GLY A 4 -9.22 20.54 1.63
C GLY A 4 -8.77 21.63 2.62
N LYS A 5 -8.16 21.29 3.76
CA LYS A 5 -7.53 22.30 4.63
C LYS A 5 -6.06 22.52 4.27
N GLU A 6 -5.64 23.77 4.06
CA GLU A 6 -4.21 24.12 4.03
C GLU A 6 -3.52 23.57 5.29
N GLY A 7 -2.42 22.83 5.09
CA GLY A 7 -1.70 22.12 6.15
C GLY A 7 -2.14 20.67 6.39
N THR A 8 -3.09 20.12 5.60
CA THR A 8 -3.43 18.69 5.65
C THR A 8 -2.80 17.92 4.48
N LEU A 9 -2.46 16.65 4.72
CA LEU A 9 -1.95 15.76 3.68
C LEU A 9 -3.00 15.55 2.59
N THR A 10 -2.56 15.51 1.33
CA THR A 10 -3.41 15.04 0.24
C THR A 10 -3.77 13.57 0.44
N ASP A 11 -4.83 13.09 -0.22
CA ASP A 11 -5.25 11.69 -0.14
C ASP A 11 -4.09 10.73 -0.52
N GLN A 12 -3.32 11.08 -1.55
CA GLN A 12 -2.12 10.35 -1.97
C GLN A 12 -1.03 10.35 -0.88
N GLN A 13 -0.69 11.52 -0.33
CA GLN A 13 0.32 11.62 0.73
C GLN A 13 -0.09 10.84 1.99
N ALA A 14 -1.39 10.85 2.31
CA ALA A 14 -1.92 10.08 3.44
C ALA A 14 -1.84 8.57 3.17
N ALA A 15 -2.16 8.11 1.95
CA ALA A 15 -2.04 6.71 1.56
C ALA A 15 -0.57 6.23 1.60
N ASP A 16 0.35 7.03 1.06
CA ASP A 16 1.78 6.73 1.07
C ASP A 16 2.34 6.64 2.49
N LEU A 17 1.96 7.56 3.38
CA LEU A 17 2.39 7.55 4.77
C LEU A 17 1.81 6.33 5.52
N ALA A 18 0.53 6.03 5.33
CA ALA A 18 -0.12 4.87 5.92
C ALA A 18 0.55 3.57 5.46
N ALA A 19 0.82 3.44 4.16
CA ALA A 19 1.50 2.29 3.60
C ALA A 19 2.94 2.16 4.11
N PHE A 20 3.68 3.27 4.18
CA PHE A 20 5.03 3.27 4.76
C PHE A 20 5.02 2.74 6.21
N ILE A 21 4.05 3.17 7.03
CA ILE A 21 3.91 2.72 8.42
C ILE A 21 3.52 1.23 8.49
N LEU A 22 2.49 0.82 7.74
CA LEU A 22 1.96 -0.55 7.78
C LEU A 22 2.97 -1.59 7.24
N THR A 23 3.85 -1.18 6.33
CA THR A 23 4.85 -2.08 5.73
C THR A 23 6.11 -2.28 6.56
N GLN A 24 6.27 -1.60 7.72
CA GLN A 24 7.48 -1.74 8.53
C GLN A 24 7.63 -3.13 9.15
N LYS A 25 6.53 -3.75 9.56
CA LYS A 25 6.53 -5.07 10.23
C LYS A 25 5.98 -6.21 9.36
N ARG A 26 5.52 -5.90 8.14
CA ARG A 26 4.95 -6.92 7.25
C ARG A 26 6.08 -7.80 6.69
N PRO A 27 5.96 -9.14 6.74
CA PRO A 27 6.88 -10.02 6.05
C PRO A 27 6.90 -9.69 4.55
N VAL A 28 8.05 -9.91 3.91
CA VAL A 28 8.14 -9.77 2.45
C VAL A 28 7.49 -11.00 1.86
N ALA A 29 6.32 -10.83 1.24
CA ALA A 29 5.79 -11.90 0.42
C ALA A 29 6.64 -12.06 -0.84
N ASP A 30 6.74 -13.31 -1.28
CA ASP A 30 7.25 -13.65 -2.61
C ASP A 30 6.33 -13.05 -3.69
N GLN A 31 6.67 -13.20 -4.97
CA GLN A 31 5.96 -12.55 -6.10
C GLN A 31 4.47 -12.94 -6.26
N LYS A 32 3.88 -13.66 -5.31
CA LYS A 32 2.48 -14.08 -5.35
C LYS A 32 1.58 -12.99 -4.76
N VAL A 33 0.76 -12.41 -5.64
CA VAL A 33 -0.25 -11.40 -5.30
C VAL A 33 -1.53 -12.09 -4.86
N GLY A 34 -2.10 -11.69 -3.72
CA GLY A 34 -3.38 -12.20 -3.23
C GLY A 34 -3.70 -11.73 -1.81
N ASP A 35 -4.84 -12.16 -1.28
CA ASP A 35 -5.31 -11.78 0.05
C ASP A 35 -4.59 -12.55 1.15
N TYR A 36 -3.75 -11.82 1.90
CA TYR A 36 -3.04 -12.31 3.07
C TYR A 36 -3.95 -12.90 4.14
N ASN A 37 -5.20 -12.43 4.26
CA ASN A 37 -6.15 -12.95 5.25
C ASN A 37 -6.71 -14.32 4.85
N LEU A 38 -6.70 -14.65 3.55
CA LEU A 38 -7.09 -15.95 3.03
C LEU A 38 -5.90 -16.92 2.99
N ASP A 39 -4.74 -16.43 2.55
CA ASP A 39 -3.50 -17.21 2.47
C ASP A 39 -2.31 -16.34 2.93
N PRO A 40 -1.68 -16.67 4.08
CA PRO A 40 -0.54 -15.93 4.60
C PRO A 40 0.69 -15.86 3.67
N ASP A 41 0.77 -16.75 2.68
CA ASP A 41 1.85 -16.77 1.68
C ASP A 41 1.60 -15.79 0.52
N LEU A 42 0.40 -15.20 0.45
CA LEU A 42 0.00 -14.22 -0.57
C LEU A 42 0.04 -12.80 0.01
N ASP A 43 0.56 -11.85 -0.75
CA ASP A 43 0.43 -10.44 -0.40
C ASP A 43 0.39 -9.55 -1.65
N TYR A 44 -0.54 -8.62 -1.67
CA TYR A 44 -0.55 -7.51 -2.61
C TYR A 44 0.69 -6.62 -2.50
N ILE A 45 1.38 -6.58 -1.36
CA ILE A 45 2.60 -5.81 -1.13
C ILE A 45 3.84 -6.67 -1.36
N THR A 46 4.11 -6.97 -2.63
CA THR A 46 5.34 -7.66 -3.04
C THR A 46 6.59 -6.80 -2.77
N LYS A 47 7.78 -7.42 -2.83
CA LYS A 47 9.07 -6.73 -2.64
C LYS A 47 9.23 -5.48 -3.52
N ASP A 48 8.80 -5.55 -4.78
CA ASP A 48 8.89 -4.45 -5.74
C ASP A 48 7.93 -3.32 -5.39
N ARG A 49 6.68 -3.66 -5.07
CA ARG A 49 5.66 -2.68 -4.63
C ARG A 49 6.09 -1.98 -3.35
N ARG A 50 6.66 -2.71 -2.38
CA ARG A 50 7.25 -2.13 -1.17
C ARG A 50 8.38 -1.14 -1.48
N GLY A 51 9.20 -1.45 -2.48
CA GLY A 51 10.24 -0.54 -2.98
C GLY A 51 9.66 0.78 -3.49
N LYS A 52 8.62 0.72 -4.31
CA LYS A 52 7.89 1.89 -4.82
C LYS A 52 7.23 2.70 -3.69
N ILE A 53 6.57 2.03 -2.73
CA ILE A 53 5.92 2.67 -1.58
C ILE A 53 6.93 3.48 -0.75
N ARG A 54 8.11 2.90 -0.48
CA ARG A 54 9.16 3.59 0.29
C ARG A 54 9.75 4.81 -0.43
N LYS A 55 9.64 4.86 -1.76
CA LYS A 55 10.07 6.00 -2.57
C LYS A 55 8.96 7.02 -2.81
N GLY A 56 7.71 6.71 -2.44
CA GLY A 56 6.55 7.54 -2.78
C GLY A 56 6.18 7.49 -4.27
N GLU A 57 6.57 6.41 -4.97
CA GLU A 57 6.36 6.22 -6.42
C GLU A 57 5.28 5.15 -6.69
N PHE A 58 4.52 4.75 -5.68
CA PHE A 58 3.53 3.69 -5.81
C PHE A 58 2.19 4.26 -6.31
N ASP A 59 1.68 3.69 -7.39
CA ASP A 59 0.36 4.00 -7.90
C ASP A 59 -0.69 3.10 -7.25
N TRP A 60 -1.53 3.69 -6.40
CA TRP A 60 -2.60 2.99 -5.71
C TRP A 60 -3.75 2.58 -6.62
N THR A 61 -3.84 3.14 -7.84
CA THR A 61 -4.87 2.78 -8.80
C THR A 61 -4.60 1.44 -9.49
N GLU A 62 -3.36 0.94 -9.45
CA GLU A 62 -2.97 -0.38 -9.99
C GLU A 62 -3.46 -1.56 -9.12
N LEU A 63 -4.05 -1.31 -7.95
CA LEU A 63 -4.64 -2.34 -7.10
C LEU A 63 -6.10 -2.60 -7.51
N ASP A 64 -6.29 -3.49 -8.49
CA ASP A 64 -7.59 -4.04 -8.92
C ASP A 64 -8.22 -4.97 -7.86
N VAL A 65 -8.28 -4.56 -6.59
CA VAL A 65 -8.80 -5.39 -5.47
C VAL A 65 -10.20 -4.96 -5.01
N VAL A 66 -10.86 -4.06 -5.74
CA VAL A 66 -12.25 -3.70 -5.45
C VAL A 66 -13.15 -4.33 -6.52
N GLU A 67 -13.37 -5.63 -6.41
CA GLU A 67 -14.62 -6.22 -6.92
C GLU A 67 -15.66 -6.10 -5.79
N GLU A 68 -16.80 -5.48 -6.14
CA GLU A 68 -17.93 -5.13 -5.28
C GLU A 68 -18.73 -6.35 -4.80
#